data_AF-A0A1H9HZX5-F1
#
_entry.id   AF-A0A1H9HZX5-F1
#
_cell.length_a   1.000
_cell.length_b   1.000
_cell.length_c   1.000
_cell.angle_alpha   90.00
_cell.angle_beta   90.00
_cell.angle_gamma   90.00
#
_symmetry.space_group_name_H-M   'P 1'
#
loop_
_entity.id
_entity.type
_entity.pdbx_description
1 polymer ?
#
loop_
_entity_poly.entity_id
_entity_poly.type
_entity_poly.pdbx_seq_one_letter_code
_entity_poly.pdbx_strand_id
1 'polypeptide(L)'
;MEIDKIKVEIEKKYQKWKLVPSGIEDFTTAEIYESSVRSIIIDYCEAKGYEVEGFPFQKRILGITDDYYDEDYFCFWRYVKYLDVLATTNEDVLELLYFYSRTFWKDCEISKDDYRKDLLAYIRANIYDVEF
;
A
#
# COMPACT_ATOMS: atom_id res chain seq x y z
N MET A 1 0.27 -0.83 -15.90
CA MET A 1 0.45 0.65 -15.95
C MET A 1 1.92 0.93 -15.71
N GLU A 2 2.54 1.90 -16.41
CA GLU A 2 3.97 2.22 -16.19
C GLU A 2 4.17 3.00 -14.90
N ILE A 3 5.33 2.84 -14.25
CA ILE A 3 5.68 3.52 -12.98
C ILE A 3 5.49 5.03 -13.08
N ASP A 4 5.95 5.66 -14.16
CA ASP A 4 5.84 7.11 -14.34
C ASP A 4 4.38 7.57 -14.40
N LYS A 5 3.49 6.77 -14.98
CA LYS A 5 2.05 7.09 -15.00
C LYS A 5 1.46 7.00 -13.60
N ILE A 6 1.90 6.02 -12.80
CA ILE A 6 1.46 5.90 -11.40
C ILE A 6 1.91 7.10 -10.59
N LYS A 7 3.17 7.54 -10.72
CA LYS A 7 3.68 8.73 -10.03
C LYS A 7 2.88 9.99 -10.37
N VAL A 8 2.52 10.18 -11.64
CA VAL A 8 1.64 11.29 -12.06
C VAL A 8 0.27 11.20 -11.39
N GLU A 9 -0.31 10.00 -11.26
CA GLU A 9 -1.58 9.84 -10.54
C GLU A 9 -1.43 10.10 -9.03
N ILE A 10 -0.33 9.67 -8.40
CA ILE A 10 -0.01 9.98 -6.99
C ILE A 10 0.03 11.49 -6.78
N GLU A 11 0.72 12.23 -7.64
CA GLU A 11 0.78 13.69 -7.56
C GLU A 11 -0.61 14.33 -7.72
N LYS A 12 -1.43 13.85 -8.66
CA LYS A 12 -2.82 14.33 -8.83
C LYS A 12 -3.66 14.11 -7.58
N LYS A 13 -3.51 12.96 -6.91
CA LYS A 13 -4.22 12.66 -5.65
C LYS A 13 -3.73 13.58 -4.54
N TYR A 14 -2.41 13.81 -4.45
CA TYR A 14 -1.84 14.77 -3.51
C TYR A 14 -2.34 16.19 -3.72
N GLN A 15 -2.50 16.66 -4.96
CA GLN A 15 -3.05 18.00 -5.23
C GLN A 15 -4.47 18.17 -4.68
N LYS A 16 -5.25 17.08 -4.55
CA LYS A 16 -6.57 17.10 -3.93
C LYS A 16 -6.48 16.95 -2.41
N TRP A 17 -5.64 16.04 -1.93
CA TRP A 17 -5.39 15.80 -0.51
C TRP A 17 -4.96 17.09 0.22
N LYS A 18 -4.05 17.89 -0.36
CA LYS A 18 -3.58 19.13 0.26
C LYS A 18 -4.66 20.23 0.41
N LEU A 19 -5.80 20.07 -0.27
CA LEU A 19 -6.93 21.02 -0.21
C LEU A 19 -7.98 20.58 0.80
N VAL A 20 -7.83 19.38 1.37
CA VAL A 20 -8.70 18.87 2.43
C VAL A 20 -8.49 19.74 3.67
N PRO A 21 -9.56 20.35 4.23
CA PRO A 21 -9.46 21.16 5.44
C PRO A 21 -9.03 20.31 6.65
N SER A 22 -8.72 20.93 7.79
CA SER A 22 -8.09 20.24 8.93
C SER A 22 -9.06 19.88 10.07
N GLY A 23 -10.35 19.71 9.77
CA GLY A 23 -11.40 19.28 10.71
C GLY A 23 -11.54 17.76 10.85
N ILE A 24 -12.35 17.32 11.81
CA ILE A 24 -12.51 15.88 12.10
C ILE A 24 -13.12 15.10 10.93
N GLU A 25 -14.13 15.67 10.27
CA GLU A 25 -14.77 15.08 9.08
C GLU A 25 -13.82 15.02 7.88
N ASP A 26 -12.77 15.84 7.91
CA ASP A 26 -11.80 15.95 6.84
C ASP A 26 -10.74 14.83 6.87
N PHE A 27 -10.50 14.20 8.03
CA PHE A 27 -9.60 13.04 8.12
C PHE A 27 -10.07 11.90 7.22
N THR A 28 -11.38 11.62 7.21
CA THR A 28 -11.96 10.61 6.30
C THR A 28 -11.73 10.98 4.84
N THR A 29 -11.81 12.27 4.51
CA THR A 29 -11.59 12.75 3.14
C THR A 29 -10.11 12.66 2.73
N ALA A 30 -9.18 12.95 3.63
CA ALA A 30 -7.75 12.78 3.43
C ALA A 30 -7.39 11.28 3.23
N GLU A 31 -7.91 10.41 4.08
CA GLU A 31 -7.72 8.97 4.01
C GLU A 31 -8.22 8.35 2.70
N ILE A 32 -9.29 8.90 2.10
CA ILE A 32 -9.79 8.45 0.78
C ILE A 32 -8.73 8.65 -0.32
N TYR A 33 -8.00 9.77 -0.31
CA TYR A 33 -6.98 10.01 -1.33
C TYR A 33 -5.77 9.09 -1.17
N GLU A 34 -5.33 8.85 0.07
CA GLU A 34 -4.23 7.93 0.35
C GLU A 34 -4.61 6.48 0.07
N SER A 35 -5.82 6.06 0.43
CA SER A 35 -6.35 4.74 0.10
C SER A 35 -6.47 4.55 -1.41
N SER A 36 -6.86 5.60 -2.14
CA SER A 36 -6.87 5.58 -3.61
C SER A 36 -5.46 5.44 -4.20
N VAL A 37 -4.43 6.03 -3.59
CA VAL A 37 -3.03 5.82 -4.02
C VAL A 37 -2.61 4.37 -3.78
N ARG A 38 -2.87 3.83 -2.59
CA ARG A 38 -2.57 2.42 -2.28
C ARG A 38 -3.24 1.47 -3.25
N SER A 39 -4.52 1.69 -3.58
CA SER A 39 -5.24 0.88 -4.57
C SER A 39 -4.54 0.85 -5.93
N ILE A 40 -4.05 2.00 -6.41
CA ILE A 40 -3.33 2.06 -7.70
C ILE A 40 -2.02 1.25 -7.66
N ILE A 41 -1.32 1.28 -6.53
CA ILE A 41 -0.09 0.51 -6.35
C ILE A 41 -0.40 -1.00 -6.22
N ILE A 42 -1.47 -1.37 -5.53
CA ILE A 42 -1.96 -2.75 -5.45
C ILE A 42 -2.30 -3.27 -6.85
N ASP A 43 -3.08 -2.52 -7.62
CA ASP A 43 -3.45 -2.90 -9.00
C ASP A 43 -2.21 -3.09 -9.88
N TYR A 44 -1.17 -2.27 -9.68
CA TYR A 44 0.11 -2.44 -10.35
C TYR A 44 0.80 -3.75 -9.95
N CYS A 45 0.88 -4.04 -8.66
CA CYS A 45 1.50 -5.27 -8.15
C CYS A 45 0.74 -6.51 -8.64
N GLU A 46 -0.59 -6.48 -8.59
CA GLU A 46 -1.43 -7.57 -9.10
C GLU A 46 -1.26 -7.74 -10.62
N ALA A 47 -1.20 -6.65 -11.40
CA ALA A 47 -0.93 -6.72 -12.84
C ALA A 47 0.46 -7.26 -13.19
N LYS A 48 1.43 -7.14 -12.27
CA LYS A 48 2.77 -7.75 -12.37
C LYS A 48 2.80 -9.22 -11.94
N GLY A 49 1.72 -9.73 -11.36
CA GLY A 49 1.66 -11.08 -10.81
C GLY A 49 2.46 -11.24 -9.52
N TYR A 50 2.72 -10.15 -8.79
CA TYR A 50 3.41 -10.22 -7.52
C TYR A 50 2.50 -10.83 -6.45
N GLU A 51 3.06 -11.73 -5.64
CA GLU A 51 2.36 -12.38 -4.55
C GLU A 51 3.27 -12.52 -3.32
N VAL A 52 2.65 -12.60 -2.15
CA VAL A 52 3.31 -12.88 -0.88
C VAL A 52 2.56 -14.03 -0.21
N GLU A 53 3.21 -15.18 -0.05
CA GLU A 53 2.61 -16.38 0.58
C GLU A 53 1.22 -16.75 -0.02
N GLY A 54 1.10 -16.59 -1.33
CA GLY A 54 -0.13 -16.84 -2.10
C GLY A 54 -1.17 -15.71 -2.07
N PHE A 55 -0.96 -14.65 -1.30
CA PHE A 55 -1.80 -13.44 -1.34
C PHE A 55 -1.41 -12.53 -2.53
N PRO A 56 -2.37 -11.97 -3.29
CA PRO A 56 -3.82 -12.16 -3.15
C PRO A 56 -4.38 -13.34 -3.96
N PHE A 57 -3.66 -13.84 -4.97
CA PHE A 57 -4.24 -14.72 -6.00
C PHE A 57 -4.71 -16.08 -5.48
N GLN A 58 -3.83 -16.85 -4.84
CA GLN A 58 -4.16 -18.19 -4.33
C GLN A 58 -5.22 -18.09 -3.23
N LYS A 59 -5.13 -17.04 -2.41
CA LYS A 59 -6.08 -16.75 -1.34
C LYS A 59 -7.47 -16.42 -1.88
N ARG A 60 -7.59 -15.69 -2.99
CA ARG A 60 -8.88 -15.44 -3.67
C ARG A 60 -9.50 -16.73 -4.21
N ILE A 61 -8.67 -17.65 -4.73
CA ILE A 61 -9.15 -18.96 -5.18
C ILE A 61 -9.71 -19.76 -4.00
N LEU A 62 -8.97 -19.80 -2.88
CA LEU A 62 -9.42 -20.48 -1.66
C LEU A 62 -10.75 -19.92 -1.15
N GLY A 63 -10.92 -18.60 -1.12
CA GLY A 63 -12.15 -17.96 -0.67
C GLY A 63 -13.39 -18.20 -1.53
N ILE A 64 -13.23 -18.71 -2.76
CA ILE A 64 -14.34 -19.15 -3.60
C ILE A 64 -14.71 -20.62 -3.31
N THR A 65 -13.73 -21.42 -2.89
CA THR A 65 -13.86 -22.88 -2.78
C THR A 65 -14.08 -23.38 -1.35
N ASP A 66 -13.77 -22.55 -0.34
CA ASP A 66 -13.90 -22.88 1.07
C ASP A 66 -15.04 -22.08 1.70
N ASP A 67 -16.13 -22.78 2.03
CA ASP A 67 -17.33 -22.18 2.64
C ASP A 67 -17.09 -21.62 4.05
N TYR A 68 -15.91 -21.88 4.65
CA TYR A 68 -15.49 -21.32 5.94
C TYR A 68 -14.47 -20.18 5.79
N TYR A 69 -14.21 -19.73 4.57
CA TYR A 69 -13.27 -18.66 4.33
C TYR A 69 -13.81 -17.33 4.85
N ASP A 70 -13.00 -16.65 5.66
CA ASP A 70 -13.34 -15.39 6.29
C ASP A 70 -13.51 -14.27 5.24
N GLU A 71 -14.71 -13.69 5.13
CA GLU A 71 -14.98 -12.55 4.24
C GLU A 71 -14.09 -11.35 4.57
N ASP A 72 -13.67 -11.20 5.84
CA ASP A 72 -12.78 -10.15 6.31
C ASP A 72 -11.28 -10.45 6.04
N TYR A 73 -10.97 -11.56 5.37
CA TYR A 73 -9.61 -11.88 4.98
C TYR A 73 -9.00 -10.86 4.00
N PHE A 74 -9.79 -10.21 3.14
CA PHE A 74 -9.27 -9.17 2.24
C PHE A 74 -9.36 -7.77 2.87
N CYS A 75 -8.74 -7.59 4.04
CA CYS A 75 -8.78 -6.34 4.79
C CYS A 75 -7.66 -5.35 4.44
N PHE A 76 -7.85 -4.09 4.85
CA PHE A 76 -6.90 -3.00 4.66
C PHE A 76 -5.49 -3.34 5.15
N TRP A 77 -5.35 -3.82 6.39
CA TRP A 77 -4.04 -4.09 6.99
C TRP A 77 -3.26 -5.19 6.27
N ARG A 78 -3.95 -6.18 5.70
CA ARG A 78 -3.31 -7.25 4.93
C ARG A 78 -2.78 -6.73 3.59
N TYR A 79 -3.49 -5.80 2.96
CA TYR A 79 -2.99 -5.10 1.78
C TYR A 79 -1.83 -4.14 2.09
N VAL A 80 -1.82 -3.48 3.26
CA VAL A 80 -0.66 -2.69 3.70
C VAL A 80 0.55 -3.60 3.92
N LYS A 81 0.40 -4.69 4.70
CA LYS A 81 1.46 -5.69 4.90
C LYS A 81 1.98 -6.24 3.57
N TYR A 82 1.08 -6.53 2.63
CA TYR A 82 1.42 -7.01 1.29
C TYR A 82 2.31 -6.04 0.52
N LEU A 83 1.93 -4.76 0.45
CA LEU A 83 2.73 -3.73 -0.22
C LEU A 83 4.09 -3.56 0.45
N ASP A 84 4.12 -3.50 1.78
CA ASP A 84 5.35 -3.29 2.54
C ASP A 84 6.32 -4.46 2.35
N VAL A 85 5.83 -5.70 2.36
CA VAL A 85 6.65 -6.89 2.06
C VAL A 85 7.18 -6.83 0.63
N LEU A 86 6.33 -6.55 -0.36
CA LEU A 86 6.77 -6.46 -1.76
C LEU A 86 7.84 -5.38 -1.96
N ALA A 87 7.72 -4.24 -1.30
CA ALA A 87 8.72 -3.16 -1.37
C ALA A 87 10.08 -3.55 -0.76
N THR A 88 10.17 -4.58 0.07
CA THR A 88 11.48 -5.05 0.57
C THR A 88 12.27 -5.86 -0.46
N THR A 89 11.59 -6.41 -1.47
CA THR A 89 12.18 -7.33 -2.46
C THR A 89 12.05 -6.86 -3.91
N ASN A 90 11.13 -5.94 -4.21
CA ASN A 90 10.85 -5.42 -5.54
C ASN A 90 11.15 -3.90 -5.57
N GLU A 91 12.16 -3.52 -6.35
CA GLU A 91 12.67 -2.13 -6.39
C GLU A 91 11.65 -1.14 -6.96
N ASP A 92 10.83 -1.58 -7.92
CA ASP A 92 9.75 -0.81 -8.50
C ASP A 92 8.63 -0.51 -7.48
N VAL A 93 8.25 -1.50 -6.67
CA VAL A 93 7.28 -1.32 -5.59
C VAL A 93 7.83 -0.39 -4.51
N LEU A 94 9.10 -0.56 -4.14
CA LEU A 94 9.78 0.36 -3.21
C LEU A 94 9.79 1.78 -3.73
N GLU A 95 10.10 1.97 -5.01
CA GLU A 95 10.12 3.28 -5.64
C GLU A 95 8.75 3.95 -5.57
N LEU A 96 7.67 3.21 -5.82
CA LEU A 96 6.31 3.72 -5.74
C LEU A 96 5.89 4.09 -4.30
N LEU A 97 6.15 3.21 -3.32
CA LEU A 97 5.82 3.49 -1.91
C LEU A 97 6.65 4.64 -1.35
N TYR A 98 7.95 4.67 -1.66
CA TYR A 98 8.82 5.75 -1.24
C TYR A 98 8.38 7.09 -1.87
N PHE A 99 8.02 7.09 -3.16
CA PHE A 99 7.50 8.29 -3.82
C PHE A 99 6.19 8.77 -3.20
N TYR A 100 5.26 7.86 -2.90
CA TYR A 100 4.04 8.17 -2.16
C TYR A 100 4.36 8.80 -0.80
N SER A 101 5.22 8.15 0.00
CA SER A 101 5.62 8.61 1.33
C SER A 101 6.21 10.02 1.28
N ARG A 102 7.19 10.26 0.38
CA ARG A 102 7.81 11.58 0.20
C ARG A 102 6.85 12.64 -0.36
N THR A 103 5.74 12.24 -0.98
CA THR A 103 4.75 13.17 -1.51
C THR A 103 3.78 13.63 -0.44
N PHE A 104 3.23 12.70 0.35
CA PHE A 104 2.21 12.98 1.37
C PHE A 104 2.80 13.36 2.74
N TRP A 105 3.98 12.82 3.06
CA TRP A 105 4.64 12.96 4.37
C TRP A 105 6.02 13.61 4.21
N LYS A 106 6.05 14.80 3.60
CA LYS A 106 7.29 15.51 3.22
C LYS A 106 8.23 15.78 4.39
N ASP A 107 7.66 16.00 5.57
CA ASP A 107 8.39 16.32 6.80
C ASP A 107 9.20 15.12 7.33
N CYS A 108 8.90 13.90 6.87
CA CYS A 108 9.71 12.72 7.13
C CYS A 108 10.92 12.70 6.17
N GLU A 109 11.98 13.44 6.49
CA GLU A 109 13.27 13.39 5.78
C GLU A 109 13.97 12.04 6.02
N ILE A 110 13.60 11.05 5.20
CA ILE A 110 14.18 9.71 5.23
C ILE A 110 14.74 9.34 3.85
N SER A 111 15.88 8.65 3.82
CA SER A 111 16.44 8.10 2.57
C SER A 111 15.63 6.88 2.11
N LYS A 112 15.68 6.52 0.82
CA LYS A 112 14.99 5.32 0.33
C LYS A 112 15.50 4.03 1.00
N ASP A 113 16.79 3.98 1.32
CA ASP A 113 17.40 2.83 2.00
C ASP A 113 16.94 2.73 3.46
N ASP A 114 16.85 3.86 4.16
CA ASP A 114 16.32 3.88 5.53
C ASP A 114 14.82 3.59 5.54
N TYR A 115 14.06 4.07 4.56
CA TYR A 115 12.66 3.70 4.38
C TYR A 115 12.49 2.18 4.25
N ARG A 116 13.35 1.51 3.45
CA ARG A 116 13.36 0.03 3.37
C ARG A 116 13.66 -0.63 4.72
N LYS A 117 14.57 -0.08 5.51
CA LYS A 117 14.89 -0.61 6.85
C LYS A 117 13.70 -0.48 7.79
N ASP A 118 12.97 0.63 7.73
CA ASP A 118 11.76 0.84 8.53
C ASP A 118 10.67 -0.17 8.15
N LEU A 119 10.43 -0.37 6.86
CA LEU A 119 9.50 -1.42 6.39
C LEU A 119 9.87 -2.80 6.94
N LEU A 120 11.16 -3.17 6.87
CA LEU A 120 11.64 -4.44 7.42
C LEU A 120 11.44 -4.54 8.95
N ALA A 121 11.60 -3.44 9.68
CA ALA A 121 11.36 -3.39 11.12
C ALA A 121 9.86 -3.57 11.44
N TYR A 122 8.98 -2.89 10.69
CA TYR A 122 7.54 -2.98 10.82
C TYR A 122 7.00 -4.39 10.54
N ILE A 123 7.51 -5.04 9.48
CA ILE A 123 7.19 -6.43 9.15
C ILE A 123 7.62 -7.37 10.27
N ARG A 124 8.85 -7.23 10.78
CA ARG A 124 9.35 -8.07 11.88
C ARG A 124 8.58 -7.90 13.19
N ALA A 125 8.13 -6.69 13.47
CA ALA A 125 7.33 -6.39 14.65
C ALA A 125 5.84 -6.74 14.49
N ASN A 126 5.41 -7.14 13.29
CA ASN A 126 4.03 -7.43 12.92
C ASN A 126 3.05 -6.31 13.32
N ILE A 127 3.38 -5.06 12.99
CA ILE A 127 2.57 -3.89 13.39
C ILE A 127 1.14 -3.88 12.80
N TYR A 128 0.88 -4.75 11.83
CA TYR A 128 -0.39 -4.84 11.10
C TYR A 128 -1.41 -5.74 11.80
N ASP A 129 -0.98 -6.55 12.77
CA ASP A 129 -1.81 -7.52 13.51
C ASP A 129 -2.60 -8.49 12.60
N VAL A 130 -2.00 -8.88 11.47
CA VAL A 130 -2.58 -9.81 10.49
C VAL A 130 -1.51 -10.73 9.90
N GLU A 131 -1.91 -11.96 9.56
CA GLU A 131 -1.07 -12.93 8.83
C GLU A 131 -1.57 -13.18 7.40
N PHE A 132 -0.68 -13.69 6.53
CA PHE A 132 -1.03 -14.16 5.19
C PHE A 132 -1.60 -15.57 5.21
#